data_AF-A0A3P1WL20-F1
#
_entry.id   AF-A0A3P1WL20-F1
#
_cell.length_a   1.000
_cell.length_b   1.000
_cell.length_c   1.000
_cell.angle_alpha   90.00
_cell.angle_beta   90.00
_cell.angle_gamma   90.00
#
_symmetry.space_group_name_H-M   'P 1'
#
loop_
_entity.id
_entity.type
_entity.pdbx_description
1 polymer ?
#
loop_
_entity_poly.entity_id
_entity_poly.type
_entity_poly.pdbx_seq_one_letter_code
_entity_poly.pdbx_strand_id
1 'polypeptide(L)'
;MSGFSPVAEYHEFFMTEPWLRLSRRLAELPAPRHVAELGAGSGLGTVRLAHLWPGARFTVVEPDDTMRAMLMARLQTAGLAHRVEVLPLAVSPETADFLRRRLADADLLLAAHMLRLLPDDARRVIYDLARALPPGGRFVATLGKPHGHELRSASLGGQLIIENPDGAVRYRHLDVGGHVLREADRRGLPDGPEHPNDDAFLAEALAAGLDAGVVDGLLLSPPTERPRVEPRQLTDAHNRWLTKLDPLCGPVTPPEGDEWLATPSTSGLAGTWRTTETPADAPYALWLPPTEECLTFRSAQPPTADDFGHLLRAWQAVRVPQSATLTVDIPAAALHLTRPLLEAGFCQTTSLAARLVVDEPAPSSAVEVRPMSAADRPALLDLLLELHHTDSAVGSANPLPDAHRHYAHYLDEAFARPGWSWVAWANGHPAGLLTLNPLRDSAWIAPCVSLERVCYLGFATVGSAHRARGFGRALVEHAMHRAALAGAEAVLLHHAAASPLSSTFWHRQGFRPLWSTWRKQA
;
A
#
# COMPACT_ATOMS: atom_id res chain seq x y z
N MET A 1 32.45 7.90 20.82
CA MET A 1 32.29 7.33 19.47
C MET A 1 33.67 7.22 18.84
N SER A 2 34.09 6.04 18.38
CA SER A 2 35.22 5.95 17.44
C SER A 2 34.74 6.51 16.10
N GLY A 3 34.96 7.82 15.88
CA GLY A 3 34.44 8.57 14.72
C GLY A 3 35.07 8.16 13.39
N PHE A 4 34.66 8.81 12.30
CA PHE A 4 35.23 8.61 10.95
C PHE A 4 36.69 9.08 10.85
N SER A 5 37.19 9.79 11.85
CA SER A 5 38.57 10.32 11.96
C SER A 5 39.70 9.39 11.47
N PRO A 6 39.74 8.07 11.77
CA PRO A 6 40.84 7.20 11.32
C PRO A 6 40.85 6.89 9.81
N VAL A 7 39.72 7.10 9.12
CA VAL A 7 39.51 6.71 7.72
C VAL A 7 38.93 7.85 6.86
N ALA A 8 38.86 9.06 7.41
CA ALA A 8 38.23 10.22 6.77
C ALA A 8 38.82 10.52 5.38
N GLU A 9 40.15 10.42 5.26
CA GLU A 9 40.90 10.64 4.01
C GLU A 9 40.56 9.62 2.91
N TYR A 10 40.02 8.45 3.28
CA TYR A 10 39.65 7.37 2.36
C TYR A 10 38.14 7.29 2.08
N HIS A 11 37.33 8.09 2.79
CA HIS A 11 35.87 8.12 2.66
C HIS A 11 35.41 8.33 1.20
N GLU A 12 36.19 9.03 0.38
CA GLU A 12 35.86 9.34 -1.02
C GLU A 12 35.79 8.09 -1.92
N PHE A 13 36.63 7.09 -1.67
CA PHE A 13 36.70 5.87 -2.50
C PHE A 13 35.39 5.10 -2.50
N PHE A 14 34.66 5.11 -1.38
CA PHE A 14 33.41 4.36 -1.22
C PHE A 14 32.17 5.21 -1.47
N MET A 15 32.29 6.55 -1.43
CA MET A 15 31.16 7.46 -1.43
C MET A 15 30.92 8.16 -2.78
N THR A 16 31.86 8.06 -3.72
CA THR A 16 31.71 8.66 -5.06
C THR A 16 30.49 8.12 -5.81
N GLU A 17 30.34 6.80 -5.91
CA GLU A 17 29.23 6.19 -6.64
C GLU A 17 27.85 6.37 -5.94
N PRO A 18 27.73 6.20 -4.60
CA PRO A 18 26.50 6.57 -3.88
C PRO A 18 26.05 8.02 -4.15
N TRP A 19 26.98 8.99 -4.08
CA TRP A 19 26.65 10.39 -4.35
C TRP A 19 26.34 10.68 -5.83
N LEU A 20 26.95 9.96 -6.78
CA LEU A 20 26.58 10.07 -8.20
C LEU A 20 25.13 9.63 -8.44
N ARG A 21 24.71 8.51 -7.83
CA ARG A 21 23.33 8.01 -7.94
C ARG A 21 22.33 8.96 -7.27
N LEU A 22 22.64 9.43 -6.06
CA LEU A 22 21.79 10.36 -5.34
C LEU A 22 21.66 11.71 -6.06
N SER A 23 22.76 12.28 -6.56
CA SER A 23 22.74 13.58 -7.25
C SER A 23 21.94 13.56 -8.55
N ARG A 24 21.93 12.45 -9.31
CA ARG A 24 21.06 12.30 -10.49
C ARG A 24 19.59 12.39 -10.13
N ARG A 25 19.17 11.76 -9.03
CA ARG A 25 17.79 11.82 -8.55
C ARG A 25 17.43 13.21 -8.02
N LEU A 26 18.34 13.82 -7.26
CA LEU A 26 18.13 15.17 -6.74
C LEU A 26 18.06 16.22 -7.86
N ALA A 27 18.67 15.98 -9.02
CA ALA A 27 18.58 16.87 -10.18
C ALA A 27 17.16 17.02 -10.76
N GLU A 28 16.26 16.08 -10.45
CA GLU A 28 14.85 16.12 -10.87
C GLU A 28 14.01 17.04 -9.99
N LEU A 29 14.54 17.46 -8.83
CA LEU A 29 13.86 18.38 -7.93
C LEU A 29 14.02 19.84 -8.41
N PRO A 30 13.02 20.70 -8.14
CA PRO A 30 13.17 22.15 -8.30
C PRO A 30 14.39 22.65 -7.53
N ALA A 31 15.16 23.55 -8.14
CA ALA A 31 16.38 24.08 -7.53
C ALA A 31 16.06 24.81 -6.20
N PRO A 32 16.60 24.34 -5.06
CA PRO A 32 16.42 24.98 -3.76
C PRO A 32 17.22 26.28 -3.68
N ARG A 33 16.78 27.25 -2.86
CA ARG A 33 17.57 28.46 -2.58
C ARG A 33 18.49 28.23 -1.38
N HIS A 34 18.03 27.47 -0.39
CA HIS A 34 18.82 27.05 0.76
C HIS A 34 18.72 25.56 1.01
N VAL A 35 19.88 24.89 1.05
CA VAL A 35 20.02 23.47 1.41
C VAL A 35 20.62 23.35 2.80
N ALA A 36 19.95 22.60 3.66
CA ALA A 36 20.45 22.15 4.95
C ALA A 36 20.93 20.71 4.84
N GLU A 37 22.24 20.46 4.92
CA GLU A 37 22.81 19.10 4.88
C GLU A 37 23.23 18.67 6.28
N LEU A 38 22.55 17.66 6.82
CA LEU A 38 22.94 17.03 8.08
C LEU A 38 23.97 15.95 7.75
N GLY A 39 25.08 15.90 8.49
CA GLY A 39 26.15 14.92 8.32
C GLY A 39 26.87 15.03 6.98
N ALA A 40 27.38 16.22 6.65
CA ALA A 40 28.06 16.46 5.37
C ALA A 40 29.35 15.65 5.17
N GLY A 41 29.90 15.07 6.24
CA GLY A 41 31.09 14.26 6.22
C GLY A 41 32.28 15.04 5.65
N SER A 42 33.00 14.42 4.72
CA SER A 42 34.14 15.07 4.07
C SER A 42 33.76 16.14 3.03
N GLY A 43 32.47 16.44 2.83
CA GLY A 43 32.00 17.48 1.91
C GLY A 43 31.90 17.08 0.43
N LEU A 44 32.06 15.80 0.11
CA LEU A 44 31.91 15.30 -1.27
C LEU A 44 30.50 15.56 -1.82
N GLY A 45 29.47 15.30 -1.01
CA GLY A 45 28.07 15.57 -1.33
C GLY A 45 27.82 17.07 -1.49
N THR A 46 28.19 17.85 -0.47
CA THR A 46 28.06 19.32 -0.46
C THR A 46 28.60 19.97 -1.73
N VAL A 47 29.84 19.66 -2.14
CA VAL A 47 30.46 20.24 -3.34
C VAL A 47 29.70 19.84 -4.61
N ARG A 48 29.26 18.57 -4.72
CA ARG A 48 28.47 18.10 -5.87
C ARG A 48 27.13 18.82 -5.96
N LEU A 49 26.41 18.94 -4.85
CA LEU A 49 25.12 19.62 -4.80
C LEU A 49 25.24 21.12 -5.05
N ALA A 50 26.31 21.76 -4.58
CA ALA A 50 26.57 23.17 -4.83
C ALA A 50 26.87 23.49 -6.31
N HIS A 51 27.43 22.53 -7.05
CA HIS A 51 27.56 22.61 -8.51
C HIS A 51 26.24 22.30 -9.23
N LEU A 52 25.46 21.33 -8.74
CA LEU A 52 24.14 21.00 -9.27
C LEU A 52 23.18 22.20 -9.17
N TRP A 53 23.24 22.94 -8.06
CA TRP A 53 22.43 24.13 -7.81
C TRP A 53 23.32 25.36 -7.58
N PRO A 54 23.78 26.03 -8.65
CA PRO A 54 24.74 27.13 -8.56
C PRO A 54 24.21 28.36 -7.82
N GLY A 55 22.88 28.54 -7.75
CA GLY A 55 22.22 29.62 -7.02
C GLY A 55 21.93 29.33 -5.54
N ALA A 56 22.13 28.10 -5.08
CA ALA A 56 21.80 27.71 -3.71
C ALA A 56 22.89 28.13 -2.72
N ARG A 57 22.48 28.54 -1.51
CA ARG A 57 23.35 28.57 -0.32
C ARG A 57 23.18 27.30 0.50
N PHE A 58 24.19 26.96 1.29
CA PHE A 58 24.21 25.74 2.10
C PHE A 58 24.48 26.05 3.56
N THR A 59 23.79 25.36 4.45
CA THR A 59 24.18 25.23 5.86
C THR A 59 24.39 23.75 6.12
N VAL A 60 25.60 23.37 6.49
CA VAL A 60 25.98 21.96 6.66
C VAL A 60 26.40 21.69 8.10
N VAL A 61 26.01 20.53 8.62
CA VAL A 61 26.27 20.10 10.00
C VAL A 61 27.24 18.93 9.98
N GLU A 62 28.40 19.08 10.62
CA GLU A 62 29.41 18.01 10.70
C GLU A 62 30.14 18.02 12.06
N PRO A 63 29.87 17.04 12.95
CA PRO A 63 30.48 17.00 14.28
C PRO A 63 31.93 16.51 14.29
N ASP A 64 32.37 15.66 13.35
CA ASP A 64 33.71 15.07 13.36
C ASP A 64 34.77 16.08 12.86
N ASP A 65 35.75 16.38 13.71
CA ASP A 65 36.78 17.39 13.43
C ASP A 65 37.58 17.09 12.17
N THR A 66 37.90 15.82 11.92
CA THR A 66 38.69 15.40 10.75
C THR A 66 37.86 15.52 9.47
N MET A 67 36.62 15.02 9.49
CA MET A 67 35.70 15.15 8.36
C MET A 67 35.43 16.62 8.04
N ARG A 68 35.22 17.44 9.07
CA ARG A 68 35.01 18.88 8.91
C ARG A 68 36.24 19.60 8.36
N ALA A 69 37.46 19.23 8.77
CA ALA A 69 38.68 19.79 8.20
C ALA A 69 38.78 19.48 6.68
N MET A 70 38.44 18.26 6.26
CA MET A 70 38.39 17.89 4.85
C MET A 70 37.30 18.64 4.07
N LEU A 71 36.09 18.73 4.63
CA LEU A 71 34.98 19.51 4.08
C LEU A 71 35.44 20.95 3.82
N MET A 72 36.05 21.61 4.81
CA MET A 72 36.54 22.98 4.68
C MET A 72 37.60 23.11 3.59
N ALA A 73 38.57 22.20 3.53
CA ALA A 73 39.61 22.20 2.49
C ALA A 73 39.02 22.04 1.07
N ARG A 74 38.02 21.15 0.92
CA ARG A 74 37.32 20.95 -0.36
C ARG A 74 36.51 22.16 -0.77
N LEU A 75 35.79 22.78 0.17
CA LEU A 75 35.03 24.01 -0.10
C LEU A 75 35.94 25.15 -0.57
N GLN A 76 37.12 25.30 0.04
CA GLN A 76 38.11 26.30 -0.40
C GLN A 76 38.63 26.00 -1.81
N THR A 77 39.02 24.75 -2.07
CA THR A 77 39.54 24.32 -3.37
C THR A 77 38.52 24.50 -4.48
N ALA A 78 37.24 24.24 -4.19
CA ALA A 78 36.14 24.41 -5.14
C ALA A 78 35.65 25.88 -5.26
N GLY A 79 36.19 26.83 -4.49
CA GLY A 79 35.73 28.22 -4.48
C GLY A 79 34.33 28.41 -3.89
N LEU A 80 33.84 27.45 -3.10
CA LEU A 80 32.48 27.41 -2.57
C LEU A 80 32.34 27.91 -1.13
N ALA A 81 33.45 28.22 -0.45
CA ALA A 81 33.44 28.63 0.96
C ALA A 81 32.52 29.82 1.27
N HIS A 82 32.31 30.73 0.31
CA HIS A 82 31.41 31.89 0.47
C HIS A 82 29.91 31.53 0.43
N ARG A 83 29.55 30.31 -0.01
CA ARG A 83 28.17 29.82 -0.14
C ARG A 83 27.77 28.80 0.92
N VAL A 84 28.74 28.28 1.67
CA VAL A 84 28.54 27.16 2.57
C VAL A 84 28.92 27.55 3.99
N GLU A 85 27.93 27.60 4.86
CA GLU A 85 28.13 27.71 6.31
C GLU A 85 28.31 26.32 6.91
N VAL A 86 29.33 26.13 7.73
CA VAL A 86 29.63 24.86 8.40
C VAL A 86 29.41 24.98 9.91
N LEU A 87 28.53 24.14 10.45
CA LEU A 87 28.17 24.08 11.86
C LEU A 87 28.89 22.88 12.54
N PRO A 88 29.80 23.13 13.50
CA PRO A 88 30.62 22.09 14.14
C PRO A 88 29.88 21.45 15.32
N LEU A 89 28.71 20.86 15.07
CA LEU A 89 27.85 20.31 16.12
C LEU A 89 27.20 18.99 15.68
N ALA A 90 26.79 18.18 16.67
CA ALA A 90 26.01 16.97 16.43
C ALA A 90 24.51 17.30 16.37
N VAL A 91 23.75 16.48 15.65
CA VAL A 91 22.28 16.51 15.73
C VAL A 91 21.87 15.74 16.97
N SER A 92 21.34 16.43 17.98
CA SER A 92 20.91 15.84 19.24
C SER A 92 19.82 16.70 19.89
N PRO A 93 19.11 16.20 20.92
CA PRO A 93 18.11 16.99 21.63
C PRO A 93 18.65 18.34 22.16
N GLU A 94 19.91 18.38 22.59
CA GLU A 94 20.56 19.59 23.12
C GLU A 94 20.80 20.67 22.04
N THR A 95 20.99 20.27 20.78
CA THR A 95 21.25 21.20 19.67
C THR A 95 20.00 21.51 18.84
N ALA A 96 18.88 20.82 19.09
CA ALA A 96 17.65 20.89 18.31
C ALA A 96 17.10 22.32 18.16
N ASP A 97 17.00 23.08 19.25
CA ASP A 97 16.47 24.46 19.20
C ASP A 97 17.38 25.43 18.44
N PHE A 98 18.70 25.23 18.52
CA PHE A 98 19.66 26.00 17.76
C PHE A 98 19.53 25.70 16.26
N LEU A 99 19.52 24.41 15.90
CA LEU A 99 19.35 23.95 14.53
C LEU A 99 18.01 24.43 13.95
N ARG A 100 16.91 24.35 14.70
CA ARG A 100 15.59 24.80 14.24
C ARG A 100 15.60 26.28 13.87
N ARG A 101 16.25 27.14 14.67
CA ARG A 101 16.37 28.57 14.35
C ARG A 101 17.30 28.82 13.16
N ARG A 102 18.41 28.08 13.07
CA ARG A 102 19.41 28.32 12.02
C ARG A 102 18.98 27.81 10.64
N LEU A 103 18.16 26.77 10.62
CA LEU A 103 17.67 26.11 9.40
C LEU A 103 16.22 26.52 9.04
N ALA A 104 15.68 27.55 9.70
CA ALA A 104 14.27 27.95 9.56
C ALA A 104 13.87 28.39 8.14
N ASP A 105 14.83 28.77 7.31
CA ASP A 105 14.62 29.21 5.93
C ASP A 105 15.19 28.23 4.88
N ALA A 106 15.49 27.00 5.28
CA ALA A 106 15.91 25.94 4.37
C ALA A 106 14.73 25.46 3.51
N ASP A 107 14.92 25.42 2.18
CA ASP A 107 13.91 24.86 1.27
C ASP A 107 14.12 23.35 1.04
N LEU A 108 15.29 22.81 1.42
CA LEU A 108 15.61 21.38 1.37
C LEU A 108 16.43 20.98 2.59
N LEU A 109 15.94 20.01 3.36
CA LEU A 109 16.69 19.29 4.39
C LEU A 109 17.16 17.94 3.84
N LEU A 110 18.46 17.68 3.90
CA LEU A 110 19.09 16.47 3.39
C LEU A 110 19.80 15.72 4.53
N ALA A 111 19.44 14.45 4.74
CA ALA A 111 20.16 13.51 5.61
C ALA A 111 20.66 12.32 4.79
N ALA A 112 21.76 12.52 4.07
CA ALA A 112 22.33 11.51 3.17
C ALA A 112 23.28 10.57 3.92
N HIS A 113 23.07 9.28 3.77
CA HIS A 113 23.93 8.17 4.20
C HIS A 113 24.23 8.10 5.70
N MET A 114 23.48 8.84 6.53
CA MET A 114 23.73 8.95 7.96
C MET A 114 22.56 8.49 8.83
N LEU A 115 21.32 8.43 8.31
CA LEU A 115 20.13 8.23 9.14
C LEU A 115 20.20 6.92 9.93
N ARG A 116 20.72 5.85 9.31
CA ARG A 116 20.99 4.54 9.95
C ARG A 116 22.10 4.55 11.01
N LEU A 117 22.96 5.57 11.00
CA LEU A 117 24.09 5.70 11.92
C LEU A 117 23.71 6.41 13.22
N LEU A 118 22.52 7.02 13.26
CA LEU A 118 22.08 7.86 14.36
C LEU A 118 21.24 7.08 15.37
N PRO A 119 21.36 7.39 16.68
CA PRO A 119 20.43 6.93 17.70
C PRO A 119 19.03 7.54 17.48
N ASP A 120 18.02 6.91 18.08
CA ASP A 120 16.59 7.25 17.89
C ASP A 120 16.26 8.71 18.24
N ASP A 121 16.86 9.23 19.30
CA ASP A 121 16.67 10.61 19.74
C ASP A 121 17.21 11.63 18.71
N ALA A 122 18.37 11.36 18.12
CA ALA A 122 18.92 12.18 17.05
C ALA A 122 18.05 12.11 15.78
N ARG A 123 17.50 10.94 15.42
CA ARG A 123 16.58 10.81 14.27
C ARG A 123 15.28 11.57 14.49
N ARG A 124 14.70 11.51 15.69
CA ARG A 124 13.53 12.32 16.07
C ARG A 124 13.77 13.82 15.88
N VAL A 125 14.94 14.32 16.26
CA VAL A 125 15.32 15.73 16.00
C VAL A 125 15.35 16.04 14.50
N ILE A 126 15.86 15.14 13.66
CA ILE A 126 15.82 15.33 12.19
C ILE A 126 14.39 15.42 11.68
N TYR A 127 13.48 14.55 12.15
CA TYR A 127 12.08 14.59 11.74
C TYR A 127 11.38 15.86 12.22
N ASP A 128 11.69 16.34 13.42
CA ASP A 128 11.18 17.61 13.94
C ASP A 128 11.68 18.81 13.11
N LEU A 129 12.94 18.78 12.67
CA LEU A 129 13.49 19.79 11.76
C LEU A 129 12.81 19.73 10.39
N ALA A 130 12.60 18.52 9.85
CA ALA A 130 11.89 18.32 8.58
C ALA A 130 10.46 18.87 8.63
N ARG A 131 9.74 18.65 9.73
CA ARG A 131 8.39 19.20 9.95
C ARG A 131 8.37 20.72 10.08
N ALA A 132 9.45 21.32 10.55
CA ALA A 132 9.56 22.75 10.75
C ALA A 132 9.99 23.52 9.49
N LEU A 133 10.17 22.83 8.35
CA LEU A 133 10.55 23.49 7.09
C LEU A 133 9.48 24.49 6.63
N PRO A 134 9.90 25.64 6.05
CA PRO A 134 8.99 26.64 5.52
C PRO A 134 8.10 26.05 4.42
N PRO A 135 6.92 26.65 4.15
CA PRO A 135 6.05 26.29 3.03
C PRO A 135 6.85 26.07 1.74
N GLY A 136 6.66 24.93 1.09
CA GLY A 136 7.45 24.54 -0.10
C GLY A 136 8.68 23.68 0.19
N GLY A 137 9.08 23.57 1.46
CA GLY A 137 10.30 22.88 1.90
C GLY A 137 10.18 21.36 1.87
N ARG A 138 11.26 20.67 1.50
CA ARG A 138 11.31 19.20 1.32
C ARG A 138 12.32 18.54 2.26
N PHE A 139 12.03 17.32 2.67
CA PHE A 139 12.99 16.47 3.38
C PHE A 139 13.35 15.25 2.53
N VAL A 140 14.65 14.98 2.42
CA VAL A 140 15.20 13.82 1.72
C VAL A 140 16.20 13.11 2.62
N ALA A 141 16.02 11.80 2.81
CA ALA A 141 17.01 10.96 3.45
C ALA A 141 17.25 9.68 2.66
N THR A 142 18.48 9.17 2.67
CA THR A 142 18.76 7.85 2.09
C THR A 142 18.54 6.78 3.14
N LEU A 143 17.81 5.73 2.81
CA LEU A 143 17.57 4.62 3.73
C LEU A 143 18.66 3.55 3.62
N GLY A 144 19.26 3.30 2.45
CA GLY A 144 20.29 2.26 2.30
C GLY A 144 21.64 2.54 2.97
N LYS A 145 22.40 1.48 3.33
CA LYS A 145 23.84 1.59 3.66
C LYS A 145 24.57 2.11 2.40
N PRO A 146 25.43 3.14 2.48
CA PRO A 146 26.23 3.57 1.33
C PRO A 146 27.27 2.51 0.89
N HIS A 147 27.67 1.67 1.85
CA HIS A 147 28.65 0.60 1.73
C HIS A 147 27.91 -0.69 1.35
N GLY A 148 28.28 -1.32 0.23
CA GLY A 148 27.54 -2.44 -0.35
C GLY A 148 27.66 -3.74 0.47
N HIS A 149 26.95 -4.78 0.05
CA HIS A 149 27.01 -6.13 0.65
C HIS A 149 28.26 -6.94 0.27
N GLU A 150 29.18 -6.34 -0.47
CA GLU A 150 30.37 -6.99 -1.02
C GLU A 150 31.64 -6.36 -0.44
N LEU A 151 32.68 -7.17 -0.27
CA LEU A 151 34.00 -6.69 0.11
C LEU A 151 34.54 -5.78 -1.00
N ARG A 152 34.92 -4.56 -0.64
CA ARG A 152 35.52 -3.59 -1.57
C ARG A 152 36.95 -3.31 -1.14
N SER A 153 37.87 -3.23 -2.09
CA SER A 153 39.22 -2.78 -1.81
C SER A 153 39.65 -1.69 -2.78
N ALA A 154 40.45 -0.75 -2.27
CA ALA A 154 41.09 0.29 -3.06
C ALA A 154 42.57 0.33 -2.68
N SER A 155 43.43 0.57 -3.67
CA SER A 155 44.87 0.76 -3.44
C SER A 155 45.34 2.08 -4.05
N LEU A 156 46.14 2.82 -3.27
CA LEU A 156 46.75 4.08 -3.69
C LEU A 156 48.22 4.08 -3.24
N GLY A 157 49.14 3.81 -4.17
CA GLY A 157 50.55 3.64 -3.84
C GLY A 157 50.75 2.47 -2.88
N GLY A 158 51.50 2.68 -1.79
CA GLY A 158 51.68 1.67 -0.74
C GLY A 158 50.43 1.43 0.12
N GLN A 159 49.32 2.12 -0.10
CA GLN A 159 48.15 2.03 0.77
C GLN A 159 47.12 1.04 0.22
N LEU A 160 46.54 0.25 1.11
CA LEU A 160 45.46 -0.70 0.87
C LEU A 160 44.32 -0.41 1.84
N ILE A 161 43.14 -0.13 1.31
CA ILE A 161 41.92 0.10 2.09
C ILE A 161 40.95 -1.02 1.74
N ILE A 162 40.42 -1.69 2.76
CA ILE A 162 39.46 -2.78 2.64
C ILE A 162 38.21 -2.37 3.41
N GLU A 163 37.07 -2.38 2.73
CA GLU A 163 35.75 -2.21 3.30
C GLU A 163 35.03 -3.56 3.28
N ASN A 164 34.62 -4.02 4.46
CA ASN A 164 33.84 -5.24 4.64
C ASN A 164 32.33 -4.94 4.47
N PRO A 165 31.51 -5.98 4.17
CA PRO A 165 30.05 -5.85 4.06
C PRO A 165 29.34 -5.32 5.32
N ASP A 166 29.95 -5.49 6.49
CA ASP A 166 29.46 -4.97 7.79
C ASP A 166 29.76 -3.46 7.97
N GLY A 167 30.41 -2.83 6.99
CA GLY A 167 30.86 -1.44 7.04
C GLY A 167 32.14 -1.23 7.85
N ALA A 168 32.83 -2.31 8.26
CA ALA A 168 34.16 -2.20 8.83
C ALA A 168 35.15 -1.76 7.75
N VAL A 169 35.97 -0.78 8.08
CA VAL A 169 37.00 -0.27 7.18
C VAL A 169 38.35 -0.52 7.81
N ARG A 170 39.19 -1.29 7.11
CA ARG A 170 40.57 -1.58 7.47
C ARG A 170 41.50 -0.85 6.52
N TYR A 171 42.41 -0.06 7.09
CA TYR A 171 43.46 0.63 6.38
C TYR A 171 44.80 -0.01 6.68
N ARG A 172 45.60 -0.26 5.64
CA ARG A 172 46.99 -0.70 5.73
C ARG A 172 47.88 0.15 4.85
N HIS A 173 48.93 0.72 5.42
CA HIS A 173 50.06 1.28 4.67
C HIS A 173 51.13 0.19 4.57
N LEU A 174 51.57 -0.11 3.35
CA LEU A 174 52.55 -1.11 3.00
C LEU A 174 53.83 -0.43 2.47
N ASP A 175 54.99 -0.99 2.77
CA ASP A 175 56.25 -0.62 2.14
C ASP A 175 56.40 -1.24 0.73
N VAL A 176 57.53 -0.97 0.07
CA VAL A 176 57.86 -1.49 -1.28
C VAL A 176 57.95 -3.03 -1.30
N GLY A 177 58.20 -3.67 -0.16
CA GLY A 177 58.24 -5.13 0.01
C GLY A 177 56.90 -5.75 0.43
N GLY A 178 55.84 -4.96 0.60
CA GLY A 178 54.52 -5.42 1.04
C GLY A 178 54.35 -5.57 2.57
N HIS A 179 55.29 -5.09 3.38
CA HIS A 179 55.18 -5.13 4.84
C HIS A 179 54.31 -3.98 5.36
N VAL A 180 53.45 -4.26 6.33
CA VAL A 180 52.57 -3.25 6.95
C VAL A 180 53.39 -2.27 7.78
N LEU A 181 53.48 -1.02 7.33
CA LEU A 181 54.07 0.13 8.03
C LEU A 181 53.10 0.74 9.05
N ARG A 182 51.80 0.76 8.74
CA ARG A 182 50.74 1.30 9.62
C ARG A 182 49.43 0.59 9.33
N GLU A 183 48.66 0.28 10.36
CA GLU A 183 47.31 -0.26 10.23
C GLU A 183 46.35 0.55 11.11
N ALA A 184 45.14 0.78 10.61
CA ALA A 184 44.06 1.37 11.37
C ALA A 184 42.76 0.64 11.03
N ASP A 185 42.06 0.18 12.05
CA ASP A 185 40.78 -0.49 11.91
C ASP A 185 39.67 0.42 12.45
N ARG A 186 38.66 0.66 11.62
CA ARG A 186 37.34 1.05 12.07
C ARG A 186 36.50 -0.21 12.11
N ARG A 187 36.06 -0.61 13.30
CA ARG A 187 35.02 -1.65 13.41
C ARG A 187 33.78 -1.17 12.66
N GLY A 188 33.18 -2.08 11.90
CA GLY A 188 31.84 -1.88 11.36
C GLY A 188 30.89 -1.59 12.51
N LEU A 189 29.71 -1.07 12.19
CA LEU A 189 28.63 -1.12 13.18
C LEU A 189 28.48 -2.60 13.54
N PRO A 190 28.32 -2.96 14.83
CA PRO A 190 27.91 -4.32 15.13
C PRO A 190 26.65 -4.60 14.29
N ASP A 191 26.65 -5.69 13.52
CA ASP A 191 25.41 -6.23 12.96
C ASP A 191 24.58 -6.71 14.15
N GLY A 192 23.90 -5.77 14.78
CA GLY A 192 22.94 -5.98 15.84
C GLY A 192 21.54 -6.06 15.24
N PRO A 193 20.62 -6.81 15.87
CA PRO A 193 19.24 -6.98 15.43
C PRO A 193 18.36 -5.71 15.49
N GLU A 194 18.94 -4.51 15.62
CA GLU A 194 18.26 -3.25 15.94
C GLU A 194 18.49 -2.14 14.88
N HIS A 195 18.69 -2.49 13.61
CA HIS A 195 18.68 -1.48 12.55
C HIS A 195 17.35 -1.51 11.81
N PRO A 196 16.54 -0.44 11.86
CA PRO A 196 15.27 -0.36 11.14
C PRO A 196 15.49 -0.66 9.65
N ASN A 197 14.67 -1.53 9.06
CA ASN A 197 14.61 -1.65 7.61
C ASN A 197 13.90 -0.41 7.01
N ASP A 198 13.78 -0.34 5.69
CA ASP A 198 13.17 0.84 5.03
C ASP A 198 11.73 1.09 5.52
N ASP A 199 10.96 0.02 5.78
CA ASP A 199 9.61 0.10 6.31
C ASP A 199 9.58 0.64 7.75
N ALA A 200 10.54 0.25 8.59
CA ALA A 200 10.63 0.74 9.95
C ALA A 200 11.08 2.21 10.03
N PHE A 201 11.93 2.68 9.11
CA PHE A 201 12.22 4.11 8.99
C PHE A 201 11.01 4.91 8.49
N LEU A 202 10.26 4.36 7.53
CA LEU A 202 9.03 4.96 7.07
C LEU A 202 8.01 5.06 8.23
N ALA A 203 7.84 3.97 9.00
CA ALA A 203 6.99 3.95 10.19
C ALA A 203 7.41 5.02 11.21
N GLU A 204 8.71 5.13 11.50
CA GLU A 204 9.26 6.13 12.43
C GLU A 204 8.97 7.56 11.96
N ALA A 205 9.19 7.85 10.67
CA ALA A 205 8.93 9.16 10.08
C ALA A 205 7.43 9.51 10.07
N LEU A 206 6.57 8.57 9.69
CA LEU A 206 5.11 8.74 9.70
C LEU A 206 4.58 8.92 11.13
N ALA A 207 5.07 8.15 12.09
CA ALA A 207 4.74 8.30 13.52
C ALA A 207 5.22 9.63 14.08
N ALA A 208 6.34 10.16 13.57
CA ALA A 208 6.79 11.52 13.87
C ALA A 208 5.93 12.60 13.18
N GLY A 209 4.92 12.22 12.39
CA GLY A 209 3.98 13.12 11.72
C GLY A 209 4.50 13.75 10.43
N LEU A 210 5.53 13.17 9.82
CA LEU A 210 5.93 13.48 8.45
C LEU A 210 4.94 12.83 7.48
N ASP A 211 4.60 13.54 6.41
CA ASP A 211 4.04 12.92 5.20
C ASP A 211 5.25 12.36 4.44
N ALA A 212 5.50 11.06 4.52
CA ALA A 212 6.72 10.47 3.99
C ALA A 212 6.42 9.23 3.16
N GLY A 213 7.24 9.00 2.13
CA GLY A 213 7.19 7.81 1.28
C GLY A 213 8.59 7.30 0.97
N VAL A 214 8.69 6.02 0.62
CA VAL A 214 9.96 5.41 0.20
C VAL A 214 9.95 5.20 -1.30
N VAL A 215 10.74 6.01 -2.02
CA VAL A 215 10.93 5.91 -3.47
C VAL A 215 12.37 5.50 -3.74
N ASP A 216 12.56 4.33 -4.34
CA ASP A 216 13.88 3.77 -4.67
C ASP A 216 14.92 3.81 -3.52
N GLY A 217 14.49 3.56 -2.28
CA GLY A 217 15.34 3.60 -1.09
C GLY A 217 15.66 5.01 -0.55
N LEU A 218 14.92 6.03 -1.00
CA LEU A 218 14.91 7.38 -0.43
C LEU A 218 13.63 7.58 0.38
N LEU A 219 13.78 8.02 1.63
CA LEU A 219 12.69 8.60 2.38
C LEU A 219 12.50 10.05 1.91
N LEU A 220 11.34 10.32 1.34
CA LEU A 220 10.98 11.63 0.80
C LEU A 220 9.77 12.16 1.55
N SER A 221 9.84 13.42 1.99
CA SER A 221 8.68 14.18 2.46
C SER A 221 8.37 15.31 1.46
N PRO A 222 7.11 15.43 0.99
CA PRO A 222 6.72 16.47 0.04
C PRO A 222 6.74 17.86 0.72
N PRO A 223 6.56 18.94 -0.05
CA PRO A 223 6.41 20.29 0.48
C PRO A 223 5.50 20.37 1.72
N THR A 224 5.94 21.10 2.76
CA THR A 224 5.14 21.31 4.00
C THR A 224 3.81 22.04 3.77
N GLU A 225 3.60 22.64 2.59
CA GLU A 225 2.24 22.93 2.13
C GLU A 225 1.54 21.62 1.81
N ARG A 226 0.86 21.07 2.82
CA ARG A 226 -0.28 20.19 2.59
C ARG A 226 -1.22 21.01 1.69
N PRO A 227 -1.50 20.62 0.43
CA PRO A 227 -2.85 20.88 -0.01
C PRO A 227 -3.70 20.15 1.04
N ARG A 228 -4.39 20.89 1.91
CA ARG A 228 -5.57 20.34 2.58
C ARG A 228 -6.50 20.01 1.44
N VAL A 229 -6.34 18.83 0.86
CA VAL A 229 -7.29 18.37 -0.13
C VAL A 229 -8.53 18.12 0.68
N GLU A 230 -9.48 19.03 0.55
CA GLU A 230 -10.79 18.87 1.15
C GLU A 230 -11.28 17.47 0.78
N PRO A 231 -11.59 16.59 1.75
CA PRO A 231 -11.98 15.20 1.47
C PRO A 231 -13.07 15.09 0.40
N ARG A 232 -13.94 16.10 0.32
CA ARG A 232 -14.94 16.28 -0.74
C ARG A 232 -14.31 16.46 -2.12
N GLN A 233 -13.37 17.39 -2.29
CA GLN A 233 -12.69 17.62 -3.57
C GLN A 233 -11.92 16.38 -4.05
N LEU A 234 -11.24 15.69 -3.13
CA LEU A 234 -10.53 14.45 -3.43
C LEU A 234 -11.50 13.34 -3.84
N THR A 235 -12.63 13.24 -3.15
CA THR A 235 -13.70 12.28 -3.46
C THR A 235 -14.34 12.58 -4.82
N ASP A 236 -14.61 13.85 -5.14
CA ASP A 236 -15.16 14.23 -6.42
C ASP A 236 -14.22 13.89 -7.58
N ALA A 237 -12.91 14.13 -7.39
CA ALA A 237 -11.89 13.73 -8.37
C ALA A 237 -11.81 12.22 -8.55
N HIS A 238 -11.85 11.48 -7.44
CA HIS A 238 -11.87 10.02 -7.45
C HIS A 238 -13.12 9.48 -8.14
N ASN A 239 -14.30 10.03 -7.88
CA ASN A 239 -15.54 9.65 -8.56
C ASN A 239 -15.47 9.91 -10.07
N ARG A 240 -14.89 11.03 -10.50
CA ARG A 240 -14.63 11.28 -11.93
C ARG A 240 -13.70 10.23 -12.55
N TRP A 241 -12.70 9.76 -11.80
CA TRP A 241 -11.83 8.67 -12.23
C TRP A 241 -12.57 7.34 -12.32
N LEU A 242 -13.37 6.98 -11.31
CA LEU A 242 -14.20 5.77 -11.31
C LEU A 242 -15.14 5.74 -12.53
N THR A 243 -15.88 6.81 -12.79
CA THR A 243 -16.79 6.91 -13.95
C THR A 243 -16.05 6.78 -15.29
N LYS A 244 -14.80 7.29 -15.37
CA LYS A 244 -13.97 7.14 -16.58
C LYS A 244 -13.44 5.71 -16.75
N LEU A 245 -13.14 5.01 -15.66
CA LEU A 245 -12.71 3.61 -15.70
C LEU A 245 -13.86 2.70 -16.13
N ASP A 246 -15.02 2.88 -15.50
CA ASP A 246 -16.23 2.13 -15.78
C ASP A 246 -17.45 2.97 -15.40
N PRO A 247 -18.32 3.35 -16.36
CA PRO A 247 -19.51 4.14 -16.07
C PRO A 247 -20.48 3.48 -15.08
N LEU A 248 -20.40 2.15 -14.89
CA LEU A 248 -21.24 1.42 -13.95
C LEU A 248 -20.72 1.49 -12.51
N CYS A 249 -19.47 1.90 -12.26
CA CYS A 249 -18.96 2.06 -10.91
C CYS A 249 -19.77 3.10 -10.14
N GLY A 250 -20.23 2.73 -8.95
CA GLY A 250 -20.95 3.64 -8.07
C GLY A 250 -20.05 4.74 -7.50
N PRO A 251 -20.61 5.92 -7.22
CA PRO A 251 -19.86 6.98 -6.57
C PRO A 251 -19.55 6.59 -5.12
N VAL A 252 -18.34 6.85 -4.68
CA VAL A 252 -17.96 6.73 -3.27
C VAL A 252 -18.22 8.06 -2.55
N THR A 253 -18.52 7.97 -1.25
CA THR A 253 -18.69 9.13 -0.38
C THR A 253 -17.37 9.54 0.27
N PRO A 254 -17.23 10.78 0.75
CA PRO A 254 -16.11 11.14 1.60
C PRO A 254 -16.12 10.24 2.84
N PRO A 255 -15.03 9.53 3.16
CA PRO A 255 -14.99 8.66 4.31
C PRO A 255 -15.18 9.47 5.60
N GLU A 256 -15.85 8.87 6.57
CA GLU A 256 -16.06 9.44 7.90
C GLU A 256 -14.82 9.16 8.75
N GLY A 257 -14.12 10.21 9.19
CA GLY A 257 -12.93 10.12 10.05
C GLY A 257 -11.86 11.17 9.72
N ASP A 258 -11.01 11.48 10.71
CA ASP A 258 -9.97 12.52 10.61
C ASP A 258 -8.60 11.96 10.17
N GLU A 259 -8.40 10.64 10.24
CA GLU A 259 -7.10 10.00 9.96
C GLU A 259 -6.96 9.64 8.48
N TRP A 260 -6.30 10.53 7.75
CA TRP A 260 -5.84 10.32 6.39
C TRP A 260 -4.33 10.09 6.39
N LEU A 261 -3.95 9.00 5.75
CA LEU A 261 -2.58 8.75 5.35
C LEU A 261 -2.40 9.24 3.91
N ALA A 262 -1.80 10.42 3.78
CA ALA A 262 -1.28 10.88 2.50
C ALA A 262 0.11 10.27 2.29
N THR A 263 0.46 10.02 1.02
CA THR A 263 1.83 9.74 0.63
C THR A 263 2.29 10.82 -0.35
N PRO A 264 3.60 11.16 -0.37
CA PRO A 264 4.14 12.01 -1.41
C PRO A 264 3.89 11.35 -2.77
N SER A 265 2.90 11.86 -3.48
CA SER A 265 2.41 11.29 -4.73
C SER A 265 2.12 12.39 -5.75
N THR A 266 2.35 12.09 -7.02
CA THR A 266 1.97 12.99 -8.11
C THR A 266 0.45 12.97 -8.36
N SER A 267 -0.22 11.89 -7.91
CA SER A 267 -1.66 11.70 -8.06
C SER A 267 -2.51 12.32 -6.96
N GLY A 268 -1.90 12.80 -5.87
CA GLY A 268 -2.63 13.27 -4.68
C GLY A 268 -3.40 12.13 -4.01
N LEU A 269 -2.83 10.92 -4.03
CA LEU A 269 -3.42 9.72 -3.45
C LEU A 269 -3.36 9.79 -1.92
N ALA A 270 -4.48 9.55 -1.27
CA ALA A 270 -4.57 9.43 0.17
C ALA A 270 -5.49 8.27 0.55
N GLY A 271 -5.19 7.61 1.67
CA GLY A 271 -5.97 6.51 2.19
C GLY A 271 -6.45 6.75 3.62
N THR A 272 -7.49 6.03 3.98
CA THR A 272 -7.97 5.86 5.36
C THR A 272 -8.40 4.41 5.52
N TRP A 273 -8.19 3.85 6.71
CA TRP A 273 -8.64 2.50 7.00
C TRP A 273 -9.58 2.48 8.20
N ARG A 274 -10.48 1.50 8.22
CA ARG A 274 -11.41 1.27 9.32
C ARG A 274 -11.27 -0.17 9.80
N THR A 275 -11.21 -0.32 11.12
CA THR A 275 -11.31 -1.63 11.77
C THR A 275 -12.77 -1.96 12.04
N THR A 276 -13.20 -3.16 11.66
CA THR A 276 -14.55 -3.67 11.93
C THR A 276 -14.46 -5.04 12.59
N GLU A 277 -15.28 -5.27 13.60
CA GLU A 277 -15.44 -6.57 14.25
C GLU A 277 -16.73 -7.25 13.79
N THR A 278 -16.63 -8.52 13.43
CA THR A 278 -17.77 -9.35 13.02
C THR A 278 -18.18 -10.25 14.19
N PRO A 279 -19.40 -10.10 14.75
CA PRO A 279 -19.89 -11.01 15.78
C PRO A 279 -19.93 -12.45 15.26
N ALA A 280 -19.45 -13.41 16.06
CA ALA A 280 -19.35 -14.81 15.64
C ALA A 280 -20.72 -15.46 15.37
N ASP A 281 -21.80 -14.94 15.97
CA ASP A 281 -23.16 -15.42 15.77
C ASP A 281 -23.90 -14.69 14.63
N ALA A 282 -23.29 -13.65 14.03
CA ALA A 282 -23.86 -12.94 12.91
C ALA A 282 -23.91 -13.83 11.65
N PRO A 283 -25.04 -13.91 10.92
CA PRO A 283 -25.13 -14.71 9.70
C PRO A 283 -24.04 -14.42 8.65
N TYR A 284 -23.62 -13.17 8.51
CA TYR A 284 -22.57 -12.75 7.57
C TYR A 284 -21.14 -13.13 7.99
N ALA A 285 -20.94 -13.72 9.18
CA ALA A 285 -19.65 -14.30 9.58
C ALA A 285 -19.19 -15.43 8.65
N LEU A 286 -20.09 -16.00 7.83
CA LEU A 286 -19.74 -16.94 6.76
C LEU A 286 -18.76 -16.35 5.73
N TRP A 287 -18.73 -15.03 5.53
CA TRP A 287 -17.89 -14.39 4.49
C TRP A 287 -16.99 -13.28 5.02
N LEU A 288 -17.35 -12.66 6.16
CA LEU A 288 -16.58 -11.59 6.77
C LEU A 288 -15.66 -12.13 7.86
N PRO A 289 -14.37 -11.72 7.90
CA PRO A 289 -13.45 -12.18 8.92
C PRO A 289 -13.88 -11.66 10.31
N PRO A 290 -13.46 -12.33 11.42
CA PRO A 290 -13.77 -11.88 12.78
C PRO A 290 -13.34 -10.44 13.06
N THR A 291 -12.18 -10.04 12.53
CA THR A 291 -11.68 -8.67 12.55
C THR A 291 -11.13 -8.32 11.18
N GLU A 292 -11.61 -7.21 10.62
CA GLU A 292 -11.21 -6.67 9.33
C GLU A 292 -10.60 -5.29 9.49
N GLU A 293 -9.51 -5.01 8.79
CA GLU A 293 -9.07 -3.64 8.53
C GLU A 293 -9.14 -3.36 7.04
N CYS A 294 -10.11 -2.53 6.64
CA CYS A 294 -10.33 -2.19 5.24
C CYS A 294 -9.69 -0.84 4.92
N LEU A 295 -8.69 -0.82 4.03
CA LEU A 295 -8.13 0.40 3.46
C LEU A 295 -9.00 0.87 2.30
N THR A 296 -9.45 2.11 2.39
CA THR A 296 -10.07 2.86 1.30
C THR A 296 -9.16 4.00 0.88
N PHE A 297 -9.21 4.40 -0.39
CA PHE A 297 -8.37 5.48 -0.91
C PHE A 297 -9.16 6.45 -1.78
N ARG A 298 -8.66 7.68 -1.89
CA ARG A 298 -9.13 8.71 -2.81
C ARG A 298 -7.93 9.34 -3.51
N SER A 299 -8.14 9.78 -4.74
CA SER A 299 -7.04 10.26 -5.59
C SER A 299 -7.49 11.46 -6.42
N ALA A 300 -6.65 12.49 -6.51
CA ALA A 300 -6.94 13.71 -7.25
C ALA A 300 -6.76 13.51 -8.77
N GLN A 301 -5.90 12.58 -9.14
CA GLN A 301 -5.67 12.09 -10.50
C GLN A 301 -5.78 10.57 -10.53
N PRO A 302 -5.81 9.90 -11.70
CA PRO A 302 -5.69 8.45 -11.76
C PRO A 302 -4.45 7.98 -10.99
N PRO A 303 -4.59 7.10 -9.98
CA PRO A 303 -3.47 6.62 -9.19
C PRO A 303 -2.50 5.83 -10.07
N THR A 304 -1.21 5.97 -9.80
CA THR A 304 -0.19 5.13 -10.42
C THR A 304 0.04 3.87 -9.58
N ALA A 305 0.65 2.83 -10.18
CA ALA A 305 1.03 1.63 -9.45
C ALA A 305 2.00 1.96 -8.29
N ASP A 306 2.96 2.85 -8.53
CA ASP A 306 3.96 3.24 -7.54
C ASP A 306 3.35 4.01 -6.38
N ASP A 307 2.49 5.01 -6.67
CA ASP A 307 1.77 5.76 -5.63
C ASP A 307 0.94 4.83 -4.74
N PHE A 308 0.24 3.88 -5.35
CA PHE A 308 -0.58 2.91 -4.63
C PHE A 308 0.27 1.93 -3.81
N GLY A 309 1.40 1.47 -4.35
CA GLY A 309 2.38 0.68 -3.59
C GLY A 309 2.93 1.43 -2.38
N HIS A 310 3.20 2.73 -2.51
CA HIS A 310 3.59 3.57 -1.39
C HIS A 310 2.49 3.67 -0.34
N LEU A 311 1.24 3.85 -0.75
CA LEU A 311 0.11 3.89 0.18
C LEU A 311 -0.02 2.57 0.96
N LEU A 312 0.10 1.43 0.29
CA LEU A 312 0.03 0.11 0.94
C LEU A 312 1.17 -0.10 1.94
N ARG A 313 2.40 0.32 1.62
CA ARG A 313 3.55 0.25 2.55
C ARG A 313 3.35 1.18 3.73
N ALA A 314 2.97 2.42 3.47
CA ALA A 314 2.74 3.42 4.50
C ALA A 314 1.63 2.96 5.46
N TRP A 315 0.52 2.41 4.95
CA TRP A 315 -0.57 1.89 5.77
C TRP A 315 -0.10 0.75 6.68
N GLN A 316 0.64 -0.22 6.13
CA GLN A 316 1.19 -1.33 6.90
C GLN A 316 2.22 -0.89 7.95
N ALA A 317 2.91 0.23 7.71
CA ALA A 317 3.89 0.79 8.63
C ALA A 317 3.26 1.54 9.81
N VAL A 318 2.11 2.20 9.61
CA VAL A 318 1.45 3.02 10.66
C VAL A 318 0.36 2.28 11.42
N ARG A 319 -0.21 1.22 10.84
CA ARG A 319 -1.27 0.46 11.52
C ARG A 319 -0.75 -0.13 12.81
N VAL A 320 -1.62 -0.20 13.82
CA VAL A 320 -1.32 -0.94 15.05
C VAL A 320 -1.35 -2.44 14.72
N PRO A 321 -0.26 -3.19 14.96
CA PRO A 321 -0.27 -4.63 14.71
C PRO A 321 -1.32 -5.32 15.56
N GLN A 322 -2.38 -5.81 14.91
CA GLN A 322 -3.41 -6.66 15.52
C GLN A 322 -3.80 -7.79 14.57
N SER A 323 -4.37 -8.85 15.14
CA SER A 323 -4.86 -10.02 14.43
C SER A 323 -6.13 -9.69 13.63
N ALA A 324 -5.95 -8.98 12.52
CA ALA A 324 -7.00 -8.57 11.60
C ALA A 324 -6.67 -9.01 10.17
N THR A 325 -7.70 -9.36 9.40
CA THR A 325 -7.54 -9.53 7.95
C THR A 325 -7.49 -8.16 7.30
N LEU A 326 -6.43 -7.87 6.55
CA LEU A 326 -6.31 -6.61 5.84
C LEU A 326 -7.03 -6.72 4.52
N THR A 327 -7.89 -5.77 4.20
CA THR A 327 -8.67 -5.77 2.96
C THR A 327 -8.58 -4.47 2.20
N VAL A 328 -8.64 -4.59 0.87
CA VAL A 328 -8.67 -3.47 -0.06
C VAL A 328 -9.63 -3.82 -1.20
N ASP A 329 -10.58 -2.93 -1.49
CA ASP A 329 -11.42 -3.02 -2.67
C ASP A 329 -10.87 -2.09 -3.77
N ILE A 330 -10.70 -2.63 -4.97
CA ILE A 330 -10.32 -1.84 -6.15
C ILE A 330 -11.32 -2.08 -7.30
N PRO A 331 -11.53 -1.08 -8.19
CA PRO A 331 -12.28 -1.31 -9.42
C PRO A 331 -11.62 -2.41 -10.25
N ALA A 332 -12.39 -3.35 -10.77
CA ALA A 332 -11.86 -4.49 -11.53
C ALA A 332 -11.12 -4.05 -12.81
N ALA A 333 -11.48 -2.88 -13.36
CA ALA A 333 -10.80 -2.27 -14.51
C ALA A 333 -9.43 -1.64 -14.17
N ALA A 334 -9.13 -1.40 -12.88
CA ALA A 334 -7.89 -0.77 -12.43
C ALA A 334 -6.72 -1.77 -12.31
N LEU A 335 -6.45 -2.53 -13.38
CA LEU A 335 -5.47 -3.63 -13.41
C LEU A 335 -4.04 -3.21 -13.01
N HIS A 336 -3.68 -1.95 -13.23
CA HIS A 336 -2.36 -1.42 -12.84
C HIS A 336 -2.13 -1.42 -11.31
N LEU A 337 -3.21 -1.47 -10.51
CA LEU A 337 -3.14 -1.55 -9.04
C LEU A 337 -2.95 -2.98 -8.52
N THR A 338 -3.13 -3.99 -9.37
CA THR A 338 -2.99 -5.41 -8.99
C THR A 338 -1.57 -5.78 -8.60
N ARG A 339 -0.56 -5.30 -9.33
CA ARG A 339 0.84 -5.64 -9.05
C ARG A 339 1.28 -5.17 -7.65
N PRO A 340 1.04 -3.90 -7.24
CA PRO A 340 1.31 -3.47 -5.87
C PRO A 340 0.64 -4.31 -4.78
N LEU A 341 -0.61 -4.76 -5.00
CA LEU A 341 -1.32 -5.63 -4.05
C LEU A 341 -0.63 -6.99 -3.92
N LEU A 342 -0.26 -7.61 -5.04
CA LEU A 342 0.47 -8.89 -5.05
C LEU A 342 1.84 -8.77 -4.37
N GLU A 343 2.60 -7.70 -4.67
CA GLU A 343 3.89 -7.41 -4.05
C GLU A 343 3.76 -7.16 -2.54
N ALA A 344 2.64 -6.58 -2.10
CA ALA A 344 2.30 -6.41 -0.69
C ALA A 344 1.76 -7.67 0.00
N GLY A 345 1.59 -8.78 -0.73
CA GLY A 345 1.11 -10.07 -0.19
C GLY A 345 -0.42 -10.22 -0.12
N PHE A 346 -1.17 -9.38 -0.82
CA PHE A 346 -2.62 -9.55 -0.96
C PHE A 346 -2.95 -10.53 -2.10
N CYS A 347 -4.05 -11.26 -1.94
CA CYS A 347 -4.65 -12.07 -2.99
C CYS A 347 -6.12 -11.66 -3.21
N GLN A 348 -6.60 -11.78 -4.45
CA GLN A 348 -8.01 -11.53 -4.74
C GLN A 348 -8.84 -12.70 -4.22
N THR A 349 -9.83 -12.41 -3.37
CA THR A 349 -10.72 -13.45 -2.81
C THR A 349 -12.09 -13.42 -3.47
N THR A 350 -12.62 -12.23 -3.72
CA THR A 350 -14.00 -12.04 -4.16
C THR A 350 -14.08 -11.07 -5.34
N SER A 351 -15.04 -11.30 -6.21
CA SER A 351 -15.42 -10.41 -7.31
C SER A 351 -16.88 -10.03 -7.15
N LEU A 352 -17.16 -8.72 -7.04
CA LEU A 352 -18.50 -8.18 -7.20
C LEU A 352 -18.74 -8.00 -8.70
N ALA A 353 -19.66 -8.77 -9.23
CA ALA A 353 -20.01 -8.77 -10.65
C ALA A 353 -21.41 -8.19 -10.86
N ALA A 354 -21.60 -7.54 -12.00
CA ALA A 354 -22.85 -6.93 -12.41
C ALA A 354 -23.29 -7.44 -13.78
N ARG A 355 -24.60 -7.62 -13.95
CA ARG A 355 -25.26 -7.82 -15.24
C ARG A 355 -26.39 -6.82 -15.37
N LEU A 356 -26.40 -6.05 -16.45
CA LEU A 356 -27.52 -5.17 -16.78
C LEU A 356 -28.75 -6.01 -17.11
N VAL A 357 -29.90 -5.57 -16.62
CA VAL A 357 -31.21 -6.11 -16.96
C VAL A 357 -31.70 -5.35 -18.19
N VAL A 358 -31.96 -6.08 -19.26
CA VAL A 358 -32.51 -5.53 -20.52
C VAL A 358 -33.86 -6.19 -20.81
N ASP A 359 -34.31 -6.23 -22.06
CA ASP A 359 -35.50 -6.98 -22.47
C ASP A 359 -35.31 -8.50 -22.24
N GLU A 360 -35.39 -8.93 -20.97
CA GLU A 360 -35.16 -10.29 -20.53
C GLU A 360 -36.38 -11.16 -20.88
N PRO A 361 -36.24 -12.12 -21.80
CA PRO A 361 -37.37 -12.93 -22.26
C PRO A 361 -37.89 -13.83 -21.14
N ALA A 362 -39.12 -14.31 -21.32
CA ALA A 362 -39.65 -15.36 -20.46
C ALA A 362 -38.73 -16.60 -20.51
N PRO A 363 -38.50 -17.28 -19.38
CA PRO A 363 -37.66 -18.48 -19.35
C PRO A 363 -38.19 -19.57 -20.30
N SER A 364 -37.30 -20.18 -21.08
CA SER A 364 -37.67 -21.18 -22.10
C SER A 364 -36.92 -22.51 -21.95
N SER A 365 -36.17 -22.68 -20.85
CA SER A 365 -35.43 -23.91 -20.57
C SER A 365 -36.35 -25.11 -20.39
N ALA A 366 -35.91 -26.28 -20.84
CA ALA A 366 -36.61 -27.56 -20.61
C ALA A 366 -36.43 -28.09 -19.17
N VAL A 367 -35.56 -27.46 -18.37
CA VAL A 367 -35.39 -27.79 -16.95
C VAL A 367 -36.62 -27.32 -16.19
N GLU A 368 -37.20 -28.21 -15.39
CA GLU A 368 -38.25 -27.85 -14.45
C GLU A 368 -37.69 -26.90 -13.38
N VAL A 369 -38.21 -25.68 -13.33
CA VAL A 369 -37.89 -24.68 -12.31
C VAL A 369 -39.18 -24.24 -11.65
N ARG A 370 -39.22 -24.27 -10.32
CA ARG A 370 -40.40 -23.89 -9.55
C ARG A 370 -40.04 -23.04 -8.33
N PRO A 371 -40.98 -22.27 -7.76
CA PRO A 371 -40.78 -21.61 -6.48
C PRO A 371 -40.41 -22.60 -5.37
N MET A 372 -39.68 -22.13 -4.37
CA MET A 372 -39.40 -22.92 -3.16
C MET A 372 -40.69 -23.25 -2.41
N SER A 373 -40.77 -24.47 -1.88
CA SER A 373 -41.81 -24.88 -0.94
C SER A 373 -41.20 -25.25 0.42
N ALA A 374 -41.97 -25.13 1.50
CA ALA A 374 -41.48 -25.45 2.84
C ALA A 374 -40.99 -26.91 2.97
N ALA A 375 -41.55 -27.83 2.17
CA ALA A 375 -41.13 -29.22 2.11
C ALA A 375 -39.71 -29.41 1.55
N ASP A 376 -39.21 -28.45 0.77
CA ASP A 376 -37.88 -28.51 0.15
C ASP A 376 -36.76 -28.12 1.13
N ARG A 377 -37.10 -27.48 2.27
CA ARG A 377 -36.13 -26.84 3.17
C ARG A 377 -34.95 -27.72 3.58
N PRO A 378 -35.12 -29.00 4.01
CA PRO A 378 -33.97 -29.83 4.38
C PRO A 378 -32.99 -30.04 3.23
N ALA A 379 -33.49 -30.38 2.03
CA ALA A 379 -32.66 -30.64 0.86
C ALA A 379 -32.00 -29.35 0.31
N LEU A 380 -32.66 -28.20 0.43
CA LEU A 380 -32.06 -26.91 0.07
C LEU A 380 -30.92 -26.52 1.02
N LEU A 381 -31.04 -26.86 2.30
CA LEU A 381 -29.97 -26.64 3.27
C LEU A 381 -28.75 -27.52 2.98
N ASP A 382 -28.96 -28.78 2.59
CA ASP A 382 -27.88 -29.68 2.16
C ASP A 382 -27.12 -29.11 0.94
N LEU A 383 -27.84 -28.56 -0.05
CA LEU A 383 -27.22 -27.90 -1.22
C LEU A 383 -26.39 -26.66 -0.83
N LEU A 384 -26.84 -25.88 0.15
CA LEU A 384 -26.11 -24.71 0.67
C LEU A 384 -24.87 -25.13 1.45
N LEU A 385 -24.92 -26.24 2.19
CA LEU A 385 -23.75 -26.80 2.88
C LEU A 385 -22.72 -27.37 1.89
N GLU A 386 -23.15 -27.99 0.79
CA GLU A 386 -22.26 -28.39 -0.30
C GLU A 386 -21.57 -27.17 -0.95
N LEU A 387 -22.33 -26.09 -1.18
CA LEU A 387 -21.79 -24.81 -1.65
C LEU A 387 -20.74 -24.27 -0.66
N HIS A 388 -21.07 -24.25 0.64
CA HIS A 388 -20.15 -23.77 1.67
C HIS A 388 -18.82 -24.51 1.68
N HIS A 389 -18.86 -25.84 1.58
CA HIS A 389 -17.64 -26.64 1.53
C HIS A 389 -16.76 -26.25 0.32
N THR A 390 -17.39 -25.98 -0.82
CA THR A 390 -16.70 -25.53 -2.03
C THR A 390 -16.10 -24.14 -1.86
N ASP A 391 -16.86 -23.18 -1.32
CA ASP A 391 -16.41 -21.79 -1.14
C ASP A 391 -15.32 -21.65 -0.08
N SER A 392 -15.41 -22.41 1.01
CA SER A 392 -14.37 -22.45 2.04
C SER A 392 -13.06 -23.04 1.51
N ALA A 393 -13.12 -24.05 0.63
CA ALA A 393 -11.93 -24.66 0.03
C ALA A 393 -11.16 -23.71 -0.91
N VAL A 394 -11.82 -22.69 -1.46
CA VAL A 394 -11.21 -21.67 -2.35
C VAL A 394 -11.00 -20.33 -1.65
N GLY A 395 -11.22 -20.25 -0.33
CA GLY A 395 -10.92 -19.08 0.50
C GLY A 395 -11.92 -17.93 0.39
N SER A 396 -13.12 -18.15 -0.19
CA SER A 396 -14.17 -17.12 -0.29
C SER A 396 -15.19 -17.15 0.85
N ALA A 397 -15.21 -18.22 1.64
CA ALA A 397 -16.01 -18.35 2.86
C ALA A 397 -15.14 -18.82 4.04
N ASN A 398 -15.54 -18.45 5.25
CA ASN A 398 -14.86 -18.85 6.49
C ASN A 398 -15.31 -20.26 6.90
N PRO A 399 -14.40 -21.19 7.21
CA PRO A 399 -14.77 -22.50 7.73
C PRO A 399 -15.31 -22.37 9.17
N LEU A 400 -16.64 -22.26 9.31
CA LEU A 400 -17.30 -22.12 10.60
C LEU A 400 -17.90 -23.44 11.08
N PRO A 401 -17.69 -23.86 12.34
CA PRO A 401 -18.34 -25.05 12.90
C PRO A 401 -19.88 -24.99 12.86
N ASP A 402 -20.46 -23.80 12.93
CA ASP A 402 -21.91 -23.57 12.96
C ASP A 402 -22.47 -23.04 11.61
N ALA A 403 -21.79 -23.33 10.49
CA ALA A 403 -22.23 -22.88 9.17
C ALA A 403 -23.69 -23.28 8.86
N HIS A 404 -24.12 -24.45 9.31
CA HIS A 404 -25.50 -24.92 9.18
C HIS A 404 -26.52 -23.93 9.75
N ARG A 405 -26.30 -23.38 10.95
CA ARG A 405 -27.21 -22.40 11.56
C ARG A 405 -27.29 -21.12 10.74
N HIS A 406 -26.16 -20.62 10.24
CA HIS A 406 -26.14 -19.38 9.45
C HIS A 406 -26.83 -19.57 8.09
N TYR A 407 -26.62 -20.69 7.40
CA TYR A 407 -27.35 -20.99 6.16
C TYR A 407 -28.84 -21.24 6.39
N ALA A 408 -29.22 -21.88 7.51
CA ALA A 408 -30.61 -22.05 7.87
C ALA A 408 -31.31 -20.69 8.04
N HIS A 409 -30.65 -19.72 8.69
CA HIS A 409 -31.16 -18.35 8.82
C HIS A 409 -31.42 -17.69 7.46
N TYR A 410 -30.43 -17.71 6.56
CA TYR A 410 -30.61 -17.11 5.23
C TYR A 410 -31.64 -17.84 4.35
N LEU A 411 -31.76 -19.15 4.52
CA LEU A 411 -32.80 -19.92 3.83
C LEU A 411 -34.20 -19.53 4.35
N ASP A 412 -34.34 -19.31 5.66
CA ASP A 412 -35.60 -18.81 6.24
C ASP A 412 -35.94 -17.40 5.73
N GLU A 413 -34.96 -16.51 5.58
CA GLU A 413 -35.18 -15.22 4.92
C GLU A 413 -35.65 -15.38 3.47
N ALA A 414 -35.06 -16.30 2.71
CA ALA A 414 -35.46 -16.57 1.34
C ALA A 414 -36.91 -17.11 1.26
N PHE A 415 -37.32 -17.95 2.22
CA PHE A 415 -38.72 -18.39 2.34
C PHE A 415 -39.69 -17.26 2.69
N ALA A 416 -39.24 -16.28 3.49
CA ALA A 416 -40.04 -15.10 3.82
C ALA A 416 -40.25 -14.14 2.62
N ARG A 417 -39.57 -14.36 1.49
CA ARG A 417 -39.64 -13.57 0.25
C ARG A 417 -40.23 -14.41 -0.90
N PRO A 418 -41.54 -14.73 -0.90
CA PRO A 418 -42.14 -15.55 -1.96
C PRO A 418 -42.01 -14.89 -3.35
N GLY A 419 -41.73 -15.71 -4.36
CA GLY A 419 -41.58 -15.26 -5.75
C GLY A 419 -40.22 -14.66 -6.11
N TRP A 420 -39.24 -14.83 -5.23
CA TRP A 420 -37.87 -14.31 -5.38
C TRP A 420 -36.78 -15.37 -5.28
N SER A 421 -37.16 -16.63 -5.06
CA SER A 421 -36.23 -17.76 -5.01
C SER A 421 -36.84 -18.97 -5.71
N TRP A 422 -36.00 -19.72 -6.41
CA TRP A 422 -36.43 -20.85 -7.23
C TRP A 422 -35.53 -22.07 -7.02
N VAL A 423 -36.15 -23.22 -7.23
CA VAL A 423 -35.51 -24.54 -7.18
C VAL A 423 -35.57 -25.13 -8.56
N ALA A 424 -34.44 -25.64 -9.03
CA ALA A 424 -34.39 -26.46 -10.23
C ALA A 424 -34.61 -27.92 -9.83
N TRP A 425 -35.50 -28.62 -10.53
CA TRP A 425 -36.00 -29.93 -10.14
C TRP A 425 -35.46 -31.03 -11.06
N ALA A 426 -35.03 -32.16 -10.48
CA ALA A 426 -34.63 -33.33 -11.24
C ALA A 426 -35.04 -34.61 -10.51
N ASN A 427 -35.65 -35.56 -11.22
CA ASN A 427 -36.00 -36.88 -10.68
C ASN A 427 -36.73 -36.82 -9.33
N GLY A 428 -37.68 -35.88 -9.18
CA GLY A 428 -38.47 -35.73 -7.96
C GLY A 428 -37.78 -35.03 -6.79
N HIS A 429 -36.57 -34.49 -6.97
CA HIS A 429 -35.80 -33.85 -5.89
C HIS A 429 -35.21 -32.49 -6.31
N PRO A 430 -34.90 -31.59 -5.35
CA PRO A 430 -34.15 -30.36 -5.62
C PRO A 430 -32.75 -30.67 -6.18
N ALA A 431 -32.44 -30.15 -7.36
CA ALA A 431 -31.13 -30.28 -8.00
C ALA A 431 -30.28 -28.99 -7.92
N GLY A 432 -30.93 -27.85 -7.68
CA GLY A 432 -30.26 -26.56 -7.52
C GLY A 432 -31.17 -25.50 -6.92
N LEU A 433 -30.56 -24.45 -6.39
CA LEU A 433 -31.21 -23.32 -5.72
C LEU A 433 -30.66 -22.01 -6.28
N LEU A 434 -31.52 -21.02 -6.48
CA LEU A 434 -31.12 -19.63 -6.65
C LEU A 434 -32.02 -18.72 -5.82
N THR A 435 -31.41 -17.81 -5.06
CA THR A 435 -32.11 -16.74 -4.33
C THR A 435 -31.77 -15.38 -4.90
N LEU A 436 -32.78 -14.55 -5.08
CA LEU A 436 -32.67 -13.17 -5.56
C LEU A 436 -33.33 -12.24 -4.56
N ASN A 437 -32.66 -11.20 -4.10
CA ASN A 437 -33.26 -10.23 -3.21
C ASN A 437 -34.02 -9.16 -4.02
N PRO A 438 -35.22 -8.73 -3.55
CA PRO A 438 -35.93 -7.60 -4.14
C PRO A 438 -35.13 -6.30 -4.12
N LEU A 439 -35.58 -5.29 -4.87
CA LEU A 439 -34.97 -3.96 -4.90
C LEU A 439 -34.74 -3.37 -3.50
N ARG A 440 -35.77 -3.42 -2.64
CA ARG A 440 -35.70 -2.88 -1.27
C ARG A 440 -34.64 -3.58 -0.43
N ASP A 441 -34.62 -4.90 -0.47
CA ASP A 441 -33.68 -5.75 0.27
C ASP A 441 -32.25 -5.70 -0.31
N SER A 442 -32.09 -5.18 -1.53
CA SER A 442 -30.82 -5.01 -2.23
C SER A 442 -30.26 -3.59 -2.12
N ALA A 443 -30.94 -2.68 -1.42
CA ALA A 443 -30.52 -1.28 -1.32
C ALA A 443 -29.11 -1.09 -0.71
N TRP A 444 -28.65 -2.05 0.10
CA TRP A 444 -27.32 -2.00 0.74
C TRP A 444 -26.17 -2.11 -0.27
N ILE A 445 -26.36 -2.79 -1.41
CA ILE A 445 -25.31 -3.01 -2.43
C ILE A 445 -25.38 -1.98 -3.57
N ALA A 446 -26.48 -1.23 -3.67
CA ALA A 446 -26.67 -0.19 -4.69
C ALA A 446 -25.50 0.81 -4.77
N PRO A 447 -24.86 1.27 -3.66
CA PRO A 447 -23.73 2.20 -3.73
C PRO A 447 -22.52 1.68 -4.51
N CYS A 448 -22.39 0.38 -4.76
CA CYS A 448 -21.31 -0.17 -5.57
C CYS A 448 -21.50 0.09 -7.08
N VAL A 449 -22.69 0.49 -7.51
CA VAL A 449 -23.00 0.82 -8.90
C VAL A 449 -23.59 2.20 -9.08
N SER A 450 -23.55 2.72 -10.31
CA SER A 450 -24.17 4.00 -10.67
C SER A 450 -25.70 3.93 -10.85
N LEU A 451 -26.31 2.77 -10.63
CA LEU A 451 -27.73 2.49 -10.84
C LEU A 451 -28.46 2.40 -9.49
N GLU A 452 -29.72 2.80 -9.45
CA GLU A 452 -30.50 2.84 -8.21
C GLU A 452 -31.31 1.55 -8.00
N ARG A 453 -31.91 1.02 -9.06
CA ARG A 453 -32.83 -0.12 -8.97
C ARG A 453 -32.09 -1.41 -9.25
N VAL A 454 -31.39 -1.95 -8.25
CA VAL A 454 -30.67 -3.22 -8.38
C VAL A 454 -31.28 -4.34 -7.56
N CYS A 455 -31.18 -5.57 -8.07
CA CYS A 455 -31.42 -6.77 -7.28
C CYS A 455 -30.07 -7.42 -6.92
N TYR A 456 -29.99 -8.10 -5.78
CA TYR A 456 -28.81 -8.84 -5.36
C TYR A 456 -29.08 -10.35 -5.40
N LEU A 457 -28.27 -11.10 -6.14
CA LEU A 457 -28.33 -12.57 -6.13
C LEU A 457 -27.56 -13.08 -4.91
N GLY A 458 -28.28 -13.71 -3.98
CA GLY A 458 -27.74 -14.17 -2.70
C GLY A 458 -26.99 -15.49 -2.82
N PHE A 459 -27.71 -16.56 -3.19
CA PHE A 459 -27.14 -17.88 -3.42
C PHE A 459 -27.46 -18.35 -4.82
N ALA A 460 -26.52 -19.06 -5.43
CA ALA A 460 -26.79 -19.94 -6.55
C ALA A 460 -25.93 -21.19 -6.44
N THR A 461 -26.58 -22.35 -6.38
CA THR A 461 -25.90 -23.64 -6.29
C THR A 461 -26.63 -24.70 -7.11
N VAL A 462 -25.85 -25.62 -7.66
CA VAL A 462 -26.34 -26.84 -8.30
C VAL A 462 -25.51 -27.97 -7.71
N GLY A 463 -26.21 -28.99 -7.19
CA GLY A 463 -25.57 -30.15 -6.59
C GLY A 463 -24.60 -30.79 -7.59
N SER A 464 -23.44 -31.24 -7.11
CA SER A 464 -22.35 -31.77 -7.94
C SER A 464 -22.79 -32.81 -8.97
N ALA A 465 -23.75 -33.68 -8.63
CA ALA A 465 -24.32 -34.69 -9.52
C ALA A 465 -25.09 -34.13 -10.74
N HIS A 466 -25.52 -32.86 -10.70
CA HIS A 466 -26.36 -32.22 -11.71
C HIS A 466 -25.66 -31.08 -12.47
N ARG A 467 -24.38 -30.80 -12.17
CA ARG A 467 -23.61 -29.74 -12.84
C ARG A 467 -23.44 -30.04 -14.34
N ALA A 468 -23.20 -28.97 -15.11
CA ALA A 468 -23.04 -29.00 -16.58
C ALA A 468 -24.26 -29.55 -17.39
N ARG A 469 -25.46 -29.55 -16.80
CA ARG A 469 -26.71 -30.01 -17.45
C ARG A 469 -27.75 -28.90 -17.68
N GLY A 470 -27.36 -27.64 -17.54
CA GLY A 470 -28.24 -26.49 -17.79
C GLY A 470 -29.08 -25.99 -16.60
N PHE A 471 -29.10 -26.69 -15.46
CA PHE A 471 -29.87 -26.28 -14.27
C PHE A 471 -29.55 -24.86 -13.79
N GLY A 472 -28.26 -24.52 -13.66
CA GLY A 472 -27.84 -23.18 -13.22
C GLY A 472 -28.27 -22.08 -14.19
N ARG A 473 -28.16 -22.32 -15.51
CA ARG A 473 -28.63 -21.38 -16.54
C ARG A 473 -30.15 -21.17 -16.44
N ALA A 474 -30.91 -22.24 -16.27
CA ALA A 474 -32.37 -22.17 -16.14
C ALA A 474 -32.80 -21.33 -14.92
N LEU A 475 -32.08 -21.47 -13.80
CA LEU A 475 -32.30 -20.66 -12.60
C LEU A 475 -32.00 -19.18 -12.86
N VAL A 476 -30.89 -18.87 -13.54
CA VAL A 476 -30.53 -17.48 -13.88
C VAL A 476 -31.53 -16.85 -14.85
N GLU A 477 -32.04 -17.59 -15.83
CA GLU A 477 -33.11 -17.11 -16.72
C GLU A 477 -34.36 -16.67 -15.93
N HIS A 478 -34.77 -17.46 -14.93
CA HIS A 478 -35.90 -17.10 -14.05
C HIS A 478 -35.59 -15.85 -13.20
N ALA A 479 -34.39 -15.77 -12.64
CA ALA A 479 -33.97 -14.65 -11.81
C ALA A 479 -33.94 -13.34 -12.60
N MET A 480 -33.33 -13.36 -13.79
CA MET A 480 -33.23 -12.19 -14.67
C MET A 480 -34.59 -11.74 -15.18
N HIS A 481 -35.46 -12.67 -15.58
CA HIS A 481 -36.82 -12.35 -15.97
C HIS A 481 -37.62 -11.72 -14.81
N ARG A 482 -37.48 -12.26 -13.60
CA ARG A 482 -38.14 -11.68 -12.41
C ARG A 482 -37.62 -10.28 -12.09
N ALA A 483 -36.32 -10.04 -12.23
CA ALA A 483 -35.69 -8.74 -12.05
C ALA A 483 -36.23 -7.71 -13.07
N ALA A 484 -36.37 -8.11 -14.34
CA ALA A 484 -36.96 -7.27 -15.38
C ALA A 484 -38.42 -6.91 -15.07
N LEU A 485 -39.24 -7.88 -14.65
CA LEU A 485 -40.62 -7.62 -14.21
C LEU A 485 -40.70 -6.70 -12.98
N ALA A 486 -39.66 -6.66 -12.14
CA ALA A 486 -39.57 -5.76 -11.00
C ALA A 486 -39.08 -4.35 -11.36
N GLY A 487 -38.68 -4.11 -12.62
CA GLY A 487 -38.08 -2.84 -13.05
C GLY A 487 -36.64 -2.64 -12.58
N ALA A 488 -35.92 -3.72 -12.29
CA ALA A 488 -34.49 -3.65 -11.98
C ALA A 488 -33.68 -3.24 -13.21
N GLU A 489 -32.60 -2.49 -13.00
CA GLU A 489 -31.64 -2.03 -14.01
C GLU A 489 -30.42 -2.95 -14.07
N ALA A 490 -30.08 -3.60 -12.96
CA ALA A 490 -29.01 -4.58 -12.89
C ALA A 490 -29.25 -5.63 -11.80
N VAL A 491 -28.62 -6.79 -11.99
CA VAL A 491 -28.43 -7.80 -10.93
C VAL A 491 -26.96 -7.81 -10.55
N LEU A 492 -26.70 -7.78 -9.23
CA LEU A 492 -25.37 -7.81 -8.64
C LEU A 492 -25.17 -9.13 -7.89
N LEU A 493 -23.94 -9.63 -7.86
CA LEU A 493 -23.56 -10.78 -7.05
C LEU A 493 -22.10 -10.71 -6.64
N HIS A 494 -21.79 -11.29 -5.48
CA HIS A 494 -20.42 -11.65 -5.13
C HIS A 494 -20.16 -13.10 -5.53
N HIS A 495 -18.99 -13.36 -6.08
CA HIS A 495 -18.50 -14.71 -6.29
C HIS A 495 -17.04 -14.86 -5.93
N ALA A 496 -16.66 -16.08 -5.56
CA ALA A 496 -15.27 -16.47 -5.35
C ALA A 496 -14.44 -16.22 -6.61
N ALA A 497 -13.40 -15.40 -6.52
CA ALA A 497 -12.55 -15.06 -7.64
C ALA A 497 -11.70 -16.28 -8.08
N ALA A 498 -11.21 -17.05 -7.11
CA ALA A 498 -10.39 -18.24 -7.34
C ALA A 498 -11.18 -19.49 -7.74
N SER A 499 -12.52 -19.48 -7.68
CA SER A 499 -13.34 -20.64 -8.03
C SER A 499 -13.45 -20.78 -9.55
N PRO A 500 -12.90 -21.84 -10.18
CA PRO A 500 -13.03 -22.05 -11.61
C PRO A 500 -14.49 -22.39 -12.01
N LEU A 501 -15.29 -22.91 -11.08
CA LEU A 501 -16.70 -23.20 -11.32
C LEU A 501 -17.52 -21.90 -11.35
N SER A 502 -17.33 -21.04 -10.35
CA SER A 502 -18.14 -19.83 -10.17
C SER A 502 -17.77 -18.76 -11.20
N SER A 503 -16.48 -18.42 -11.31
CA SER A 503 -16.01 -17.38 -12.24
C SER A 503 -16.41 -17.65 -13.69
N THR A 504 -16.17 -18.87 -14.19
CA THR A 504 -16.51 -19.23 -15.58
C THR A 504 -18.02 -19.27 -15.81
N PHE A 505 -18.81 -19.73 -14.83
CA PHE A 505 -20.26 -19.77 -14.94
C PHE A 505 -20.83 -18.35 -15.05
N TRP A 506 -20.46 -17.44 -14.15
CA TRP A 506 -21.02 -16.08 -14.11
C TRP A 506 -20.68 -15.26 -15.35
N HIS A 507 -19.44 -15.34 -15.84
CA HIS A 507 -19.08 -14.67 -17.10
C HIS A 507 -19.89 -15.19 -18.30
N ARG A 508 -20.15 -16.50 -18.36
CA ARG A 508 -21.03 -17.07 -19.40
C ARG A 508 -22.49 -16.65 -19.24
N GLN A 509 -22.92 -16.29 -18.03
CA GLN A 509 -24.25 -15.73 -17.78
C GLN A 509 -24.32 -14.22 -18.03
N GLY A 510 -23.24 -13.58 -18.51
CA GLY A 510 -23.20 -12.15 -18.82
C GLY A 510 -22.88 -11.25 -17.63
N PHE A 511 -22.50 -11.81 -16.48
CA PHE A 511 -21.98 -11.03 -15.36
C PHE A 511 -20.52 -10.67 -15.60
N ARG A 512 -20.22 -9.37 -15.54
CA ARG A 512 -18.86 -8.84 -15.65
C ARG A 512 -18.37 -8.35 -14.30
N PRO A 513 -17.07 -8.53 -13.94
CA PRO A 513 -16.52 -7.96 -12.71
C PRO A 513 -16.64 -6.44 -12.73
N LEU A 514 -16.92 -5.85 -11.57
CA LEU A 514 -16.93 -4.41 -11.37
C LEU A 514 -15.99 -4.00 -10.24
N TRP A 515 -16.03 -4.72 -9.11
CA TRP A 515 -15.11 -4.53 -8.00
C TRP A 515 -14.43 -5.85 -7.64
N SER A 516 -13.19 -5.74 -7.17
CA SER A 516 -12.41 -6.87 -6.67
C SER A 516 -11.98 -6.60 -5.24
N THR A 517 -12.24 -7.57 -4.37
CA THR A 517 -11.80 -7.55 -2.97
C THR A 517 -10.51 -8.34 -2.82
N TRP A 518 -9.52 -7.69 -2.26
CA TRP A 518 -8.19 -8.23 -2.02
C TRP A 518 -7.98 -8.39 -0.52
N ARG A 519 -7.48 -9.55 -0.10
CA ARG A 519 -7.23 -9.85 1.31
C ARG A 519 -5.78 -10.24 1.53
N LYS A 520 -5.21 -9.81 2.64
CA LYS A 520 -3.95 -10.31 3.20
C LYS A 520 -4.26 -10.92 4.56
N GLN A 521 -3.95 -12.21 4.71
CA GLN A 521 -4.04 -12.88 6.00
C GLN A 521 -2.90 -12.39 6.90
N ALA A 522 -3.19 -12.29 8.19
CA ALA A 522 -2.24 -11.86 9.23
C ALA A 522 -1.08 -12.86 9.39
#